data_AF-A0A2V8V824-F1
#
_entry.id   AF-A0A2V8V824-F1
#
_cell.length_a   1.000
_cell.length_b   1.000
_cell.length_c   1.000
_cell.angle_alpha   90.00
_cell.angle_beta   90.00
_cell.angle_gamma   90.00
#
_symmetry.space_group_name_H-M   'P 1'
#
loop_
_entity.id
_entity.type
_entity.pdbx_description
1 polymer ?
#
loop_
_entity_poly.entity_id
_entity_poly.type
_entity_poly.pdbx_seq_one_letter_code
_entity_poly.pdbx_strand_id
1 'polypeptide(L)'
;MASMTLFDLHIHAEQKRTSMEGFDFREFFAGVPTNEKSAPPKADIVAALQDGGDRWCDWVERLPEAQAVEFVTRGGAGPGDKSRFEMLIGSKEHEIHHRAQLMVIERLLGIVPHLTRNRQRPQQSAQGSTA
;
A
#
# COMPACT_ATOMS: atom_id res chain seq x y z
N MET A 1 -0.11 -3.93 5.07
CA MET A 1 0.51 -2.79 4.37
C MET A 1 1.70 -3.25 3.55
N ALA A 2 2.81 -3.66 4.19
CA ALA A 2 3.91 -4.34 3.49
C ALA A 2 3.45 -5.56 2.68
N SER A 3 2.40 -6.26 3.15
CA SER A 3 1.81 -7.40 2.44
C SER A 3 1.31 -7.11 1.02
N MET A 4 0.74 -5.92 0.75
CA MET A 4 0.23 -5.58 -0.58
C MET A 4 1.36 -5.12 -1.51
N THR A 5 2.32 -4.36 -1.01
CA THR A 5 3.47 -3.95 -1.81
C THR A 5 4.35 -5.16 -2.19
N LEU A 6 4.48 -6.15 -1.30
CA LEU A 6 5.13 -7.43 -1.60
C LEU A 6 4.35 -8.23 -2.65
N PHE A 7 3.02 -8.27 -2.56
CA PHE A 7 2.17 -8.91 -3.55
C PHE A 7 2.37 -8.29 -4.94
N ASP A 8 2.38 -6.96 -5.04
CA ASP A 8 2.57 -6.26 -6.31
C ASP A 8 3.92 -6.59 -6.94
N LEU A 9 5.00 -6.53 -6.16
CA LEU A 9 6.35 -6.87 -6.63
C LEU A 9 6.40 -8.32 -7.13
N HIS A 10 5.79 -9.24 -6.39
CA HIS A 10 5.77 -10.65 -6.76
C HIS A 10 5.03 -10.90 -8.08
N ILE A 11 3.84 -10.32 -8.24
CA ILE A 11 3.00 -10.54 -9.43
C ILE A 11 3.49 -9.77 -10.64
N HIS A 12 3.82 -8.50 -10.47
CA HIS A 12 4.05 -7.57 -11.58
C HIS A 12 5.53 -7.35 -11.89
N ALA A 13 6.44 -7.50 -10.93
CA ALA A 13 7.87 -7.35 -11.15
C ALA A 13 8.58 -8.70 -11.39
N GLU A 14 8.35 -9.67 -10.51
CA GLU A 14 9.06 -10.96 -10.50
C GLU A 14 8.44 -11.94 -11.49
N GLN A 15 7.16 -12.29 -11.31
CA GLN A 15 6.49 -13.26 -12.17
C GLN A 15 5.98 -12.65 -13.49
N LYS A 16 5.74 -11.34 -13.51
CA LYS A 16 5.15 -10.60 -14.64
C LYS A 16 3.88 -11.27 -15.20
N ARG A 17 3.05 -11.84 -14.33
CA ARG A 17 1.89 -12.63 -14.74
C ARG A 17 0.96 -11.81 -15.62
N THR A 18 0.39 -12.44 -16.65
CA THR A 18 -0.68 -11.89 -17.49
C THR A 18 -2.06 -12.48 -17.13
N SER A 19 -2.09 -13.52 -16.29
CA SER A 19 -3.31 -14.12 -15.75
C SER A 19 -3.11 -14.53 -14.29
N MET A 20 -4.13 -14.31 -13.48
CA MET A 20 -4.21 -14.73 -12.08
C MET A 20 -4.80 -16.14 -11.91
N GLU A 21 -5.17 -16.81 -12.99
CA GLU A 21 -5.62 -18.20 -12.93
C GLU A 21 -4.54 -19.11 -12.32
N GLY A 22 -4.98 -19.98 -11.42
CA GLY A 22 -4.10 -20.90 -10.68
C GLY A 22 -3.15 -20.23 -9.67
N PHE A 23 -3.25 -18.91 -9.44
CA PHE A 23 -2.47 -18.26 -8.39
C PHE A 23 -3.07 -18.57 -7.00
N ASP A 24 -2.28 -19.16 -6.12
CA ASP A 24 -2.71 -19.44 -4.74
C ASP A 24 -2.53 -18.21 -3.85
N PHE A 25 -3.58 -17.38 -3.80
CA PHE A 25 -3.63 -16.20 -2.93
C PHE A 25 -3.52 -16.57 -1.45
N ARG A 26 -4.09 -17.70 -1.04
CA ARG A 26 -4.14 -18.10 0.36
C ARG A 26 -2.76 -18.50 0.83
N GLU A 27 -2.06 -19.33 0.07
CA GLU A 27 -0.70 -19.74 0.36
C GLU A 27 0.24 -18.53 0.41
N PHE A 28 0.15 -17.65 -0.60
CA PHE A 28 0.97 -16.43 -0.63
C PHE A 28 0.78 -15.59 0.63
N PHE A 29 -0.47 -15.26 1.00
CA PHE A 29 -0.72 -14.41 2.17
C PHE A 29 -0.52 -15.13 3.51
N ALA A 30 -0.61 -16.46 3.57
CA ALA A 30 -0.25 -17.23 4.75
C ALA A 30 1.26 -17.18 5.02
N GLY A 31 2.08 -17.07 3.97
CA GLY A 31 3.53 -16.87 4.08
C GLY A 31 3.92 -15.46 4.55
N VAL A 32 3.00 -14.48 4.49
CA VAL A 32 3.24 -13.13 4.99
C VAL A 32 2.93 -13.07 6.49
N PRO A 33 3.85 -12.59 7.34
CA PRO A 33 3.63 -12.53 8.79
C PRO A 33 2.47 -11.58 9.11
N THR A 34 1.30 -12.15 9.40
CA THR A 34 0.02 -11.45 9.64
C THR A 34 -0.57 -11.69 11.03
N ASN A 35 0.07 -12.49 11.87
CA ASN A 35 -0.42 -12.85 13.21
C ASN A 35 -0.09 -11.78 14.26
N GLU A 36 -1.11 -11.26 14.94
CA GLU A 36 -1.02 -10.29 16.04
C GLU A 36 -0.16 -10.78 17.23
N LYS A 37 -0.18 -12.09 17.54
CA LYS A 37 0.65 -12.67 18.62
C LYS A 37 2.13 -12.73 18.27
N SER A 38 2.46 -12.60 16.99
CA SER A 38 3.83 -12.55 16.47
C SER A 38 4.15 -11.16 15.94
N ALA A 39 3.33 -10.15 16.28
CA ALA A 39 3.54 -8.79 15.82
C ALA A 39 4.90 -8.30 16.34
N PRO A 40 5.80 -7.89 15.45
CA PRO A 40 7.10 -7.42 15.88
C PRO A 40 6.94 -6.09 16.65
N PRO A 41 7.92 -5.71 17.47
CA PRO A 41 7.96 -4.41 18.13
C PRO A 41 7.56 -3.27 17.18
N LYS A 42 6.92 -2.22 17.71
CA LYS A 42 6.48 -1.07 16.90
C LYS A 42 7.59 -0.51 16.00
N ALA A 43 8.82 -0.45 16.50
CA ALA A 43 9.98 0.03 15.73
C ALA A 43 10.21 -0.81 14.47
N ASP A 44 10.13 -2.13 14.59
CA ASP A 44 10.32 -3.07 13.49
C ASP A 44 9.16 -2.99 12.49
N ILE A 45 7.91 -2.79 12.96
CA ILE A 45 6.77 -2.53 12.09
C ILE A 45 7.02 -1.25 11.27
N VAL A 46 7.44 -0.16 11.91
CA VAL A 46 7.72 1.10 11.23
C VAL A 46 8.85 0.95 10.21
N ALA A 47 9.94 0.27 10.59
CA ALA A 47 11.06 0.00 9.69
C ALA A 47 10.61 -0.84 8.48
N ALA A 48 9.82 -1.90 8.68
CA ALA A 48 9.30 -2.72 7.59
C ALA A 48 8.33 -1.98 6.67
N LEU A 49 7.53 -1.05 7.22
CA LEU A 49 6.65 -0.19 6.42
C LEU A 49 7.44 0.82 5.58
N GLN A 50 8.53 1.36 6.13
CA GLN A 50 9.42 2.26 5.40
C GLN A 50 10.15 1.52 4.28
N ASP A 51 10.88 0.47 4.60
CA ASP A 51 11.64 -0.33 3.63
C ASP A 51 10.75 -0.88 2.50
N GLY A 52 9.61 -1.48 2.87
CA GLY A 52 8.66 -2.01 1.89
C GLY A 52 7.97 -0.92 1.06
N GLY A 53 7.81 0.29 1.60
CA GLY A 53 7.27 1.45 0.90
C GLY A 53 8.27 2.04 -0.09
N ASP A 54 9.50 2.25 0.35
CA ASP A 54 10.60 2.81 -0.45
C ASP A 54 10.93 1.89 -1.63
N ARG A 55 11.08 0.58 -1.38
CA ARG A 55 11.31 -0.42 -2.44
C ARG A 55 10.20 -0.45 -3.48
N TRP A 56 8.94 -0.34 -3.04
CA TRP A 56 7.80 -0.33 -3.96
C TRP A 56 7.73 0.97 -4.75
N CYS A 57 7.99 2.11 -4.11
CA CYS A 57 8.04 3.42 -4.77
C CYS A 57 9.12 3.44 -5.86
N ASP A 58 10.35 3.04 -5.51
CA ASP A 58 11.48 2.93 -6.44
C ASP A 58 11.17 2.07 -7.66
N TRP A 59 10.42 0.98 -7.45
CA TRP A 59 10.02 0.09 -8.53
C TRP A 59 8.92 0.70 -9.41
N VAL A 60 7.86 1.26 -8.81
CA VAL A 60 6.75 1.89 -9.56
C VAL A 60 7.23 3.08 -10.38
N GLU A 61 8.12 3.91 -9.84
CA GLU A 61 8.70 5.05 -10.57
C GLU A 61 9.49 4.65 -11.82
N ARG A 62 9.99 3.42 -11.86
CA ARG A 62 10.76 2.88 -12.98
C ARG A 62 9.93 1.96 -13.89
N LEU A 63 8.67 1.73 -13.57
CA LEU A 63 7.79 0.86 -14.35
C LEU A 63 7.50 1.50 -15.73
N PRO A 64 7.84 0.83 -16.85
CA PRO A 64 7.55 1.39 -18.17
C PRO A 64 6.03 1.54 -18.38
N GLU A 65 5.61 2.66 -18.96
CA GLU A 65 4.20 2.92 -19.26
C GLU A 65 3.58 1.81 -20.12
N ALA A 66 4.31 1.32 -21.12
CA ALA A 66 3.89 0.19 -21.96
C ALA A 66 3.58 -1.08 -21.15
N GLN A 67 4.28 -1.31 -20.04
CA GLN A 67 3.99 -2.42 -19.13
C GLN A 67 2.82 -2.09 -18.20
N ALA A 68 2.69 -0.85 -17.75
CA ALA A 68 1.62 -0.42 -16.85
C ALA A 68 0.22 -0.55 -17.48
N VAL A 69 0.11 -0.37 -18.79
CA VAL A 69 -1.16 -0.48 -19.54
C VAL A 69 -1.50 -1.91 -19.97
N GLU A 70 -0.62 -2.89 -19.73
CA GLU A 70 -0.91 -4.30 -20.01
C GLU A 70 -2.09 -4.78 -19.17
N PHE A 71 -3.00 -5.52 -19.80
CA PHE A 71 -4.11 -6.16 -19.10
C PHE A 71 -3.69 -7.49 -18.47
N VAL A 72 -4.17 -7.71 -17.25
CA VAL A 72 -4.04 -8.95 -16.49
C VAL A 72 -5.42 -9.54 -16.33
N THR A 73 -5.59 -10.77 -16.82
CA THR A 73 -6.83 -11.53 -16.64
C THR A 73 -6.96 -11.96 -15.19
N ARG A 74 -8.04 -11.53 -14.54
CA ARG A 74 -8.24 -11.82 -13.11
C ARG A 74 -8.96 -13.13 -12.85
N GLY A 75 -9.74 -13.66 -13.81
CA GLY A 75 -10.42 -14.95 -13.68
C GLY A 75 -11.18 -15.08 -12.35
N GLY A 76 -10.90 -16.15 -11.59
CA GLY A 76 -11.49 -16.37 -10.26
C GLY A 76 -11.11 -15.34 -9.19
N ALA A 77 -10.11 -14.48 -9.42
CA ALA A 77 -9.66 -13.44 -8.49
C ALA A 77 -10.51 -12.15 -8.57
N GLY A 78 -11.53 -12.10 -9.43
CA GLY A 78 -12.51 -11.04 -9.47
C GLY A 78 -13.00 -10.73 -10.88
N PRO A 79 -14.03 -9.87 -11.02
CA PRO A 79 -14.64 -9.62 -12.29
C PRO A 79 -13.72 -8.84 -13.22
N GLY A 80 -13.70 -9.28 -14.49
CA GLY A 80 -13.06 -8.60 -15.61
C GLY A 80 -11.53 -8.56 -15.57
N ASP A 81 -10.97 -8.21 -16.71
CA ASP A 81 -9.54 -7.91 -16.83
C ASP A 81 -9.28 -6.49 -16.31
N LYS A 82 -8.10 -6.28 -15.74
CA LYS A 82 -7.64 -4.95 -15.32
C LYS A 82 -6.27 -4.67 -15.89
N SER A 83 -5.99 -3.42 -16.18
CA SER A 83 -4.60 -3.00 -16.43
C SER A 83 -3.74 -3.22 -15.19
N ARG A 84 -2.43 -3.43 -15.38
CA ARG A 84 -1.48 -3.49 -14.25
C ARG A 84 -1.57 -2.23 -13.40
N PHE A 85 -1.70 -1.06 -14.03
CA PHE A 85 -1.86 0.20 -13.33
C PHE A 85 -3.05 0.21 -12.37
N GLU A 86 -4.23 -0.24 -12.81
CA GLU A 86 -5.41 -0.34 -11.93
C GLU A 86 -5.21 -1.35 -10.79
N MET A 87 -4.45 -2.43 -11.02
CA MET A 87 -4.11 -3.37 -9.95
C MET A 87 -3.18 -2.72 -8.92
N LEU A 88 -2.16 -1.98 -9.36
CA LEU A 88 -1.20 -1.28 -8.49
C LEU A 88 -1.83 -0.17 -7.65
N ILE A 89 -2.85 0.51 -8.16
CA ILE A 89 -3.65 1.47 -7.37
C ILE A 89 -4.25 0.79 -6.12
N GLY A 90 -4.60 -0.49 -6.21
CA GLY A 90 -5.16 -1.27 -5.11
C GLY A 90 -4.29 -1.24 -3.85
N SER A 91 -2.97 -1.26 -3.98
CA SER A 91 -2.05 -1.12 -2.84
C SER A 91 -2.21 0.21 -2.12
N LYS A 92 -2.40 1.31 -2.87
CA LYS A 92 -2.60 2.64 -2.28
C LYS A 92 -3.98 2.77 -1.63
N GLU A 93 -5.02 2.23 -2.25
CA GLU A 93 -6.37 2.21 -1.67
C GLU A 93 -6.40 1.40 -0.37
N HIS A 94 -5.75 0.24 -0.35
CA HIS A 94 -5.61 -0.60 0.82
C HIS A 94 -4.88 0.12 1.97
N GLU A 95 -3.84 0.92 1.67
CA GLU A 95 -3.21 1.80 2.65
C GLU A 95 -4.17 2.81 3.25
N ILE A 96 -4.85 3.57 2.41
CA ILE A 96 -5.73 4.64 2.86
C ILE A 96 -6.86 4.03 3.69
N HIS A 97 -7.37 2.87 3.28
CA HIS A 97 -8.40 2.12 4.01
C HIS A 97 -7.95 1.75 5.43
N HIS A 98 -6.83 1.05 5.59
CA HIS A 98 -6.36 0.66 6.92
C HIS A 98 -5.87 1.83 7.76
N ARG A 99 -5.28 2.85 7.13
CA ARG A 99 -4.90 4.08 7.82
C ARG A 99 -6.14 4.78 8.39
N ALA A 100 -7.25 4.81 7.67
CA ALA A 100 -8.50 5.35 8.18
C ALA A 100 -9.03 4.55 9.37
N GLN A 101 -8.97 3.21 9.33
CA GLN A 101 -9.33 2.37 10.48
C GLN A 101 -8.48 2.70 11.72
N LEU A 102 -7.17 2.87 11.56
CA LEU A 102 -6.28 3.27 12.65
C LEU A 102 -6.66 4.64 13.22
N MET A 103 -7.03 5.61 12.37
CA MET A 103 -7.47 6.93 12.84
C MET A 103 -8.78 6.88 13.64
N VAL A 104 -9.67 5.94 13.35
CA VAL A 104 -10.87 5.70 14.16
C VAL A 104 -10.46 5.17 15.54
N ILE A 105 -9.54 4.21 15.60
CA ILE A 105 -9.02 3.66 16.85
C ILE A 105 -8.32 4.74 17.68
N GLU A 106 -7.49 5.59 17.06
CA GLU A 106 -6.85 6.74 17.72
C GLU A 106 -7.89 7.61 18.43
N ARG A 107 -9.02 7.91 17.79
CA ARG A 107 -10.12 8.70 18.38
C ARG A 107 -10.78 8.01 19.57
N LEU A 108 -11.05 6.70 19.46
CA LEU A 108 -11.62 5.91 20.56
C LEU A 108 -10.69 5.90 21.79
N LEU A 109 -9.38 5.99 21.57
CA LEU A 109 -8.36 6.10 22.62
C LEU A 109 -8.08 7.54 23.08
N GLY A 110 -8.84 8.54 22.62
CA GLY A 110 -8.63 9.94 22.98
C GLY A 110 -7.41 10.61 22.31
N ILE A 111 -6.79 9.95 21.34
CA ILE A 111 -5.66 10.48 20.56
C ILE A 111 -6.20 11.26 19.37
N VAL A 112 -5.70 12.46 19.13
CA VAL A 112 -6.03 13.24 17.91
C VAL A 112 -5.22 12.70 16.73
N PRO A 113 -5.88 12.18 15.67
CA PRO A 113 -5.21 11.68 14.48
C PRO A 113 -4.31 12.71 13.83
N HIS A 114 -3.18 12.25 13.30
CA HIS A 114 -2.15 13.11 12.73
C HIS A 114 -2.67 14.00 11.59
N LEU A 115 -3.54 13.49 10.70
CA LEU A 115 -4.13 14.33 9.64
C LEU A 115 -5.03 15.43 10.20
N THR A 116 -5.79 15.19 11.28
CA THR A 116 -6.58 16.25 11.93
C THR A 116 -5.67 17.27 12.59
N ARG A 117 -4.64 16.82 13.31
CA ARG A 117 -3.64 17.69 13.94
C ARG A 117 -2.93 18.59 12.92
N ASN A 118 -2.55 18.03 11.77
CA ASN A 118 -1.88 18.76 10.69
C ASN A 118 -2.79 19.83 10.09
N ARG A 119 -4.10 19.56 9.92
CA ARG A 119 -5.08 20.54 9.45
C ARG A 119 -5.33 21.67 10.46
N GLN A 120 -5.19 21.40 11.74
CA GLN A 120 -5.38 22.38 12.82
C GLN A 120 -4.14 23.24 13.07
N ARG A 121 -2.97 22.83 12.56
CA ARG A 121 -1.74 23.62 12.66
C ARG A 121 -1.92 24.89 11.81
N PRO A 122 -1.79 26.11 12.38
CA PRO A 122 -1.89 27.34 11.59
C PRO A 122 -0.88 27.31 10.44
N GLN A 123 -1.28 27.79 9.25
CA GLN A 123 -0.35 28.08 8.14
C GLN A 123 0.57 29.25 8.51
N GLN A 124 1.49 29.05 9.46
CA GLN A 124 2.58 29.99 9.75
C GLN A 124 3.68 29.85 8.70
N SER A 125 3.38 30.15 7.44
CA SER A 125 4.41 30.30 6.38
C SER A 125 3.94 31.00 5.11
N ALA A 126 2.83 31.77 5.15
CA ALA A 126 2.34 32.53 3.98
C ALA A 126 2.28 34.05 4.22
N GLN A 127 3.06 34.58 5.18
CA GLN A 127 3.25 36.01 5.37
C GLN A 127 4.72 36.27 5.71
N GLY A 128 5.55 36.48 4.70
CA GLY A 128 6.98 36.73 4.90
C GLY A 128 7.80 37.02 3.65
N SER A 129 7.18 37.42 2.53
CA SER A 129 7.91 37.85 1.34
C SER A 129 7.15 38.93 0.58
N THR A 130 6.99 40.08 1.22
CA THR A 130 6.82 41.37 0.54
C THR A 130 7.64 42.39 1.31
N ALA A 131 8.89 42.58 0.89
CA ALA A 131 9.72 43.76 1.13
C ALA A 131 10.71 43.87 -0.03
#